data_AF-A0A1Z9MRG2-F1
#
_entry.id   AF-A0A1Z9MRG2-F1
#
_cell.length_a   1.000
_cell.length_b   1.000
_cell.length_c   1.000
_cell.angle_alpha   90.00
_cell.angle_beta   90.00
_cell.angle_gamma   90.00
#
_symmetry.space_group_name_H-M   'P 1'
#
loop_
_entity.id
_entity.type
_entity.pdbx_description
1 polymer ?
#
loop_
_entity_poly.entity_id
_entity_poly.type
_entity_poly.pdbx_seq_one_letter_code
_entity_poly.pdbx_strand_id
1 'polypeptide(L)'
;MKEGYITRTSSTIPFGYELYEDNDSFLKPIDEELKVLKEVTEAVFHGEISLGIGVDWLEAETGRKMSRPGLKKHVDKVYGRK
;
A
#
# COMPACT_ATOMS: atom_id res chain seq x y z
N MET A 1 -9.65 -18.92 -6.80
CA MET A 1 -8.72 -17.85 -6.37
C MET A 1 -8.82 -17.75 -4.86
N LYS A 2 -7.69 -17.71 -4.13
CA LYS A 2 -7.71 -17.38 -2.70
C LYS A 2 -8.14 -15.91 -2.54
N GLU A 3 -8.86 -15.61 -1.47
CA GLU A 3 -9.38 -14.26 -1.21
C GLU A 3 -8.25 -13.24 -1.12
N GLY A 4 -8.40 -12.07 -1.74
CA GLY A 4 -7.41 -10.98 -1.73
C GLY A 4 -6.21 -11.10 -2.68
N TYR A 5 -6.03 -12.23 -3.38
CA TYR A 5 -4.93 -12.39 -4.35
C TYR A 5 -5.19 -11.58 -5.63
N ILE A 6 -4.15 -10.96 -6.17
CA ILE A 6 -4.22 -10.21 -7.44
C ILE A 6 -3.33 -10.82 -8.51
N THR A 7 -3.69 -10.63 -9.77
CA THR A 7 -2.82 -11.01 -10.90
C THR A 7 -1.68 -10.02 -11.04
N ARG A 8 -0.48 -10.55 -11.29
CA ARG A 8 0.70 -9.73 -11.55
C ARG A 8 0.64 -9.21 -12.98
N THR A 9 0.56 -7.89 -13.12
CA THR A 9 0.52 -7.21 -14.43
C THR A 9 1.83 -6.48 -14.77
N SER A 10 2.72 -6.32 -13.80
CA SER A 10 3.99 -5.61 -13.94
C SER A 10 5.08 -6.25 -13.08
N SER A 11 6.35 -5.93 -13.36
CA SER A 11 7.49 -6.32 -12.53
C SER A 11 7.48 -5.62 -11.16
N THR A 12 6.87 -4.45 -11.06
CA THR A 12 6.75 -3.71 -9.79
C THR A 12 5.69 -4.34 -8.90
N ILE A 13 6.09 -4.74 -7.69
CA ILE A 13 5.16 -5.28 -6.69
C ILE A 13 4.52 -4.12 -5.90
N PRO A 14 3.18 -3.99 -5.90
CA PRO A 14 2.50 -2.99 -5.10
C PRO A 14 2.74 -3.20 -3.60
N PHE A 15 2.64 -2.13 -2.83
CA PHE A 15 2.70 -2.18 -1.37
C PHE A 15 1.54 -3.02 -0.82
N GLY A 16 1.78 -3.81 0.23
CA GLY A 16 0.80 -4.74 0.78
C GLY A 16 0.71 -6.06 0.02
N TYR A 17 1.65 -6.34 -0.89
CA TYR A 17 1.70 -7.59 -1.64
C TYR A 17 3.13 -8.14 -1.75
N GLU A 18 3.21 -9.46 -1.93
CA GLU A 18 4.43 -10.23 -2.20
C GLU A 18 4.22 -11.23 -3.34
N LEU A 19 5.31 -11.74 -3.93
CA LEU A 19 5.24 -12.82 -4.92
C LEU A 19 4.75 -14.10 -4.25
N TYR A 20 3.84 -14.80 -4.90
CA TYR A 20 3.43 -16.13 -4.45
C TYR A 20 4.52 -17.14 -4.85
N GLU A 21 5.14 -17.80 -3.86
CA GLU A 21 6.36 -18.61 -4.02
C GLU A 21 6.28 -19.69 -5.12
N ASP A 22 5.10 -20.27 -5.37
CA ASP A 22 4.93 -21.32 -6.38
C ASP A 22 4.46 -20.80 -7.75
N ASN A 23 4.10 -19.51 -7.87
CA ASN A 23 3.54 -18.95 -9.09
C ASN A 23 3.69 -17.43 -9.19
N ASP A 24 4.65 -16.99 -9.99
CA ASP A 24 4.94 -15.58 -10.33
C ASP A 24 3.78 -14.82 -11.01
N SER A 25 2.70 -15.50 -11.42
CA SER A 25 1.52 -14.88 -12.03
C SER A 25 0.61 -14.20 -11.00
N PHE A 26 0.77 -14.52 -9.71
CA PHE A 26 -0.09 -14.02 -8.64
C PHE A 26 0.72 -13.34 -7.55
N LEU A 27 0.08 -12.35 -6.92
CA LEU A 27 0.60 -11.68 -5.75
C LEU A 27 -0.29 -12.00 -4.55
N LYS A 28 0.36 -12.42 -3.47
CA LYS A 28 -0.28 -12.70 -2.19
C LYS A 28 -0.40 -11.41 -1.38
N PRO A 29 -1.57 -11.12 -0.80
CA PRO A 29 -1.73 -9.96 0.07
C PRO A 29 -0.98 -10.16 1.40
N ILE A 30 -0.45 -9.07 1.94
CA ILE A 30 0.09 -8.97 3.28
C ILE A 30 -0.92 -8.15 4.08
N ASP A 31 -1.79 -8.84 4.83
CA ASP A 31 -2.97 -8.22 5.43
C ASP A 31 -2.62 -7.07 6.39
N GLU A 32 -1.54 -7.22 7.16
CA GLU A 32 -1.05 -6.19 8.09
C GLU A 32 -0.60 -4.92 7.34
N GLU A 33 0.20 -5.07 6.28
CA GLU A 33 0.62 -3.94 5.43
C GLU A 33 -0.57 -3.23 4.79
N LEU A 34 -1.55 -3.98 4.28
CA LEU A 34 -2.75 -3.43 3.66
C LEU A 34 -3.63 -2.68 4.66
N LYS A 35 -3.74 -3.21 5.88
CA LYS A 35 -4.47 -2.56 6.98
C LYS A 35 -3.82 -1.22 7.36
N VAL A 36 -2.51 -1.20 7.61
CA VAL A 36 -1.79 0.03 7.95
C VAL A 36 -1.85 1.04 6.79
N LEU A 37 -1.70 0.57 5.54
CA LEU A 37 -1.84 1.43 4.36
C LEU A 37 -3.21 2.10 4.31
N LYS A 38 -4.29 1.40 4.64
CA LYS A 38 -5.63 1.97 4.70
C LYS A 38 -5.73 3.06 5.77
N GLU A 39 -5.29 2.78 6.99
CA GLU A 39 -5.34 3.73 8.12
C GLU A 39 -4.52 5.01 7.83
N VAL A 40 -3.30 4.85 7.32
CA VAL A 40 -2.45 5.97 6.92
C VAL A 40 -3.08 6.78 5.79
N THR A 41 -3.67 6.12 4.80
CA THR A 41 -4.32 6.79 3.66
C THR A 41 -5.54 7.60 4.11
N GLU A 42 -6.36 7.06 5.01
CA GLU A 42 -7.48 7.76 5.63
C GLU A 42 -7.01 9.02 6.38
N ALA A 43 -6.01 8.89 7.26
CA ALA A 43 -5.48 9.99 8.04
C ALA A 43 -4.87 11.11 7.16
N VAL A 44 -4.14 10.74 6.10
CA VAL A 44 -3.60 11.71 5.13
C VAL A 44 -4.72 12.41 4.37
N PHE A 45 -5.75 11.67 3.93
CA PHE A 45 -6.87 12.25 3.18
C PHE A 45 -7.68 13.26 4.00
N HIS A 46 -7.91 12.96 5.28
CA HIS A 46 -8.58 13.84 6.21
C HIS A 46 -7.72 15.00 6.71
N GLY A 47 -6.42 15.01 6.36
CA GLY A 47 -5.48 16.07 6.75
C GLY A 47 -5.05 16.00 8.21
N GLU A 48 -5.27 14.87 8.87
CA GLU A 48 -4.85 14.61 10.25
C GLU A 48 -3.33 14.51 10.34
N ILE A 49 -2.71 13.97 9.29
CA ILE A 49 -1.25 13.87 9.15
C ILE A 49 -0.79 14.32 7.77
N SER A 50 0.46 14.76 7.70
CA SER A 50 1.10 15.04 6.41
C SER A 50 1.54 13.77 5.69
N LEU A 51 1.78 13.84 4.38
CA LEU A 51 2.40 12.76 3.60
C LEU A 51 3.74 12.28 4.16
N GLY A 52 4.48 13.14 4.89
CA GLY A 52 5.75 12.76 5.51
C GLY A 52 5.54 11.83 6.68
N ILE A 53 4.71 12.28 7.61
CA ILE A 53 4.32 11.49 8.79
C ILE A 53 3.70 10.17 8.33
N GLY A 54 2.91 10.18 7.25
CA GLY A 54 2.32 8.95 6.72
C GLY A 54 3.34 7.93 6.21
N VAL A 55 4.40 8.36 5.51
CA VAL A 55 5.43 7.39 5.06
C VAL A 55 6.30 6.89 6.20
N ASP A 56 6.58 7.73 7.20
CA ASP A 56 7.31 7.34 8.40
C ASP A 56 6.49 6.34 9.24
N TRP A 57 5.18 6.56 9.35
CA TRP A 57 4.26 5.64 10.02
C TRP A 57 4.19 4.28 9.30
N LEU A 58 4.09 4.27 7.96
CA LEU A 58 4.14 3.02 7.19
C LEU A 58 5.43 2.24 7.46
N GLU A 59 6.58 2.90 7.41
CA GLU A 59 7.87 2.25 7.65
C GLU A 59 7.98 1.73 9.09
N ALA A 60 7.50 2.48 10.07
CA ALA A 60 7.56 2.10 11.48
C ALA A 60 6.73 0.85 11.80
N GLU A 61 5.51 0.74 11.26
CA GLU A 61 4.61 -0.37 11.59
C GLU A 61 4.84 -1.61 10.72
N THR A 62 5.25 -1.42 9.47
CA THR A 62 5.36 -2.53 8.50
C THR A 62 6.80 -2.93 8.18
N GLY A 63 7.77 -2.10 8.52
CA GLY A 63 9.16 -2.24 8.06
C GLY A 63 9.37 -1.96 6.57
N ARG A 64 8.30 -1.66 5.81
CA ARG A 64 8.34 -1.45 4.35
C ARG A 64 8.26 0.03 4.02
N LYS A 65 9.18 0.48 3.15
CA LYS A 65 9.26 1.87 2.70
C LYS A 65 8.25 2.19 1.61
N MET A 66 7.65 3.38 1.69
CA MET A 66 6.91 4.01 0.60
C MET A 66 7.42 5.43 0.37
N SER A 67 7.55 5.85 -0.88
CA SER A 67 7.90 7.25 -1.17
C SER A 67 6.70 8.17 -0.97
N ARG A 68 6.94 9.43 -0.58
CA ARG A 68 5.87 10.44 -0.44
C ARG A 68 5.01 10.60 -1.69
N PRO A 69 5.57 10.65 -2.93
CA PRO A 69 4.77 10.66 -4.14
C PRO A 69 3.97 9.36 -4.35
N GLY A 70 4.51 8.22 -3.92
CA GLY A 70 3.80 6.93 -3.95
C GLY A 70 2.57 6.95 -3.06
N LEU A 71 2.71 7.39 -1.81
CA LEU A 71 1.60 7.55 -0.88
C LEU A 71 0.57 8.54 -1.41
N LYS A 72 1.02 9.69 -1.95
CA LYS A 72 0.11 10.67 -2.57
C LYS A 72 -0.69 10.05 -3.72
N LYS A 73 -0.04 9.33 -4.64
CA LYS A 73 -0.72 8.66 -5.76
C LYS A 73 -1.73 7.63 -5.27
N HIS A 74 -1.43 6.93 -4.18
CA HIS A 74 -2.34 5.97 -3.58
C HIS A 74 -3.58 6.67 -3.01
N VAL A 75 -3.39 7.72 -2.20
CA VAL A 75 -4.47 8.55 -1.64
C VAL A 75 -5.36 9.15 -2.74
N ASP A 76 -4.74 9.76 -3.76
CA ASP A 76 -5.45 10.33 -4.92
C ASP A 76 -6.28 9.26 -5.66
N LYS A 77 -5.79 8.02 -5.72
CA LYS A 77 -6.50 6.90 -6.38
C LYS A 77 -7.70 6.41 -5.55
N VAL A 78 -7.59 6.40 -4.22
CA VAL A 78 -8.65 5.90 -3.32
C VAL A 78 -9.77 6.92 -3.15
N TYR A 79 -9.43 8.19 -2.94
CA TYR A 79 -10.42 9.24 -2.61
C TYR A 79 -10.65 10.27 -3.72
N GLY A 80 -9.95 10.16 -4.84
CA GLY A 80 -9.97 11.14 -5.91
C GLY A 80 -8.95 12.27 -5.69
N ARG A 81 -8.65 12.99 -6.77
CA ARG A 81 -7.73 14.12 -6.75
C ARG A 81 -8.47 15.36 -6.24
N LYS A 82 -8.08 15.88 -5.08
CA LYS A 82 -8.41 17.26 -4.67
C LYS A 82 -7.58 18.28 -5.45
#